data_AF-A0A2N9XPQ8-F1
#
_entry.id   AF-A0A2N9XPQ8-F1
#
_cell.length_a   1.000
_cell.length_b   1.000
_cell.length_c   1.000
_cell.angle_alpha   90.00
_cell.angle_beta   90.00
_cell.angle_gamma   90.00
#
_symmetry.space_group_name_H-M   'P 1'
#
loop_
_entity.id
_entity.type
_entity.pdbx_description
1 polymer ?
#
loop_
_entity_poly.entity_id
_entity_poly.type
_entity_poly.pdbx_seq_one_letter_code
_entity_poly.pdbx_strand_id
1 'polypeptide(L)'
;MTVKFEGEEIIIPQEICCEVQVRSLLQHAYAELVHDNLYKSKGSVPNKAKREVAKSMALMETTDDLFNQTLKILHQHNEPIECLYENLSKFYIDNISSESNFDRKTNLIILADFSDLIESDTDTIEKIKDLFNTKTYIKNKITSRVKDYYLFQQPIILFIYWVVSTNHARITINNWPLPAYQRELNYIFTDLDKGSIL
;
A
#
# COMPACT_ATOMS: atom_id res chain seq x y z
N MET A 1 36.56 2.07 4.85
CA MET A 1 35.83 1.00 4.12
C MET A 1 36.59 0.73 2.84
N THR A 2 36.85 -0.53 2.47
CA THR A 2 37.54 -0.85 1.20
C THR A 2 36.50 -1.20 0.15
N VAL A 3 36.50 -0.49 -0.97
CA VAL A 3 35.57 -0.73 -2.10
C VAL A 3 36.42 -1.05 -3.33
N LYS A 4 36.03 -2.08 -4.09
CA LYS A 4 36.66 -2.39 -5.38
C LYS A 4 35.95 -1.62 -6.48
N PHE A 5 36.67 -0.74 -7.16
CA PHE A 5 36.18 0.00 -8.33
C PHE A 5 37.14 -0.24 -9.49
N GLU A 6 36.62 -0.70 -10.64
CA GLU A 6 37.41 -1.01 -11.85
C GLU A 6 38.63 -1.95 -11.63
N GLY A 7 38.58 -2.80 -10.61
CA GLY A 7 39.66 -3.76 -10.30
C GLY A 7 40.75 -3.23 -9.38
N GLU A 8 40.69 -1.96 -8.97
CA GLU A 8 41.58 -1.38 -7.97
C GLU A 8 40.93 -1.39 -6.58
N GLU A 9 41.74 -1.68 -5.54
CA GLU A 9 41.30 -1.55 -4.15
C GLU A 9 41.43 -0.10 -3.71
N ILE A 10 40.28 0.58 -3.57
CA ILE A 10 40.22 1.96 -3.09
C ILE A 10 39.88 1.95 -1.60
N ILE A 11 40.77 2.55 -0.81
CA ILE A 11 40.55 2.77 0.62
C ILE A 11 39.75 4.07 0.76
N ILE A 12 38.48 3.97 1.16
CA ILE A 12 37.65 5.13 1.49
C ILE A 12 37.90 5.49 2.97
N PRO A 13 38.46 6.69 3.27
CA PRO A 13 38.68 7.15 4.63
C PRO A 13 37.36 7.25 5.41
N GLN A 14 37.42 7.02 6.72
CA GLN A 14 36.24 7.06 7.58
C GLN A 14 35.64 8.48 7.71
N GLU A 15 36.43 9.52 7.43
CA GLU A 15 36.05 10.94 7.58
C GLU A 15 35.68 11.62 6.24
N ILE A 16 35.30 10.85 5.21
CA ILE A 16 34.93 11.44 3.93
C ILE A 16 33.57 12.15 4.02
N CYS A 17 33.50 13.40 3.54
CA CYS A 17 32.25 14.13 3.42
C CYS A 17 31.58 13.77 2.08
N CYS A 18 30.28 13.48 2.13
CA CYS A 18 29.47 13.18 0.95
C CYS A 18 28.29 14.16 0.88
N GLU A 19 28.02 14.69 -0.31
CA GLU A 19 26.80 15.45 -0.57
C GLU A 19 25.66 14.50 -0.96
N VAL A 20 24.53 14.59 -0.26
CA VAL A 20 23.31 13.86 -0.60
C VAL A 20 22.26 14.87 -1.06
N GLN A 21 21.82 14.73 -2.32
CA GLN A 21 20.79 15.59 -2.89
C GLN A 21 19.48 14.80 -3.06
N VAL A 22 18.37 15.36 -2.55
CA VAL A 22 17.02 14.84 -2.77
C VAL A 22 16.28 15.80 -3.69
N ARG A 23 15.81 15.31 -4.83
CA ARG A 23 15.16 16.11 -5.89
C ARG A 23 13.97 15.37 -6.47
N SER A 24 12.94 16.10 -6.89
CA SER A 24 11.93 15.56 -7.80
C SER A 24 12.55 15.23 -9.16
N LEU A 25 11.92 14.35 -9.94
CA LEU A 25 12.38 14.04 -11.30
C LEU A 25 12.42 15.31 -12.18
N LEU A 26 11.46 16.22 -11.99
CA LEU A 26 11.42 17.50 -12.71
C LEU A 26 12.59 18.41 -12.30
N GLN A 27 12.89 18.50 -11.01
CA GLN A 27 14.04 19.26 -10.51
C GLN A 27 15.38 18.70 -11.02
N HIS A 28 15.51 17.38 -11.14
CA HIS A 28 16.69 16.75 -11.72
C HIS A 28 16.86 17.13 -13.20
N ALA A 29 15.81 16.93 -14.01
CA ALA A 29 15.83 17.30 -15.43
C ALA A 29 16.12 18.80 -15.65
N TYR A 30 15.57 19.66 -14.79
CA TYR A 30 15.88 21.09 -14.80
C TYR A 30 17.35 21.38 -14.50
N ALA A 31 17.88 20.76 -13.44
CA ALA A 31 19.26 20.97 -13.01
C ALA A 31 20.25 20.52 -14.09
N GLU A 32 20.01 19.38 -14.74
CA GLU A 32 20.83 18.93 -15.87
C GLU A 32 20.83 19.92 -17.03
N LEU A 33 19.65 20.43 -17.42
CA LEU A 33 19.53 21.40 -18.49
C LEU A 33 20.26 22.72 -18.17
N VAL A 34 20.14 23.22 -16.94
CA VAL A 34 20.60 24.56 -16.57
C VAL A 34 22.07 24.59 -16.15
N HIS A 35 22.55 23.54 -15.48
CA HIS A 35 23.89 23.51 -14.87
C HIS A 35 24.99 23.73 -15.91
N ASP A 36 24.94 23.01 -17.03
CA ASP A 36 25.99 23.11 -18.07
C ASP A 36 25.74 24.28 -19.02
N ASN A 37 24.47 24.55 -19.37
CA ASN A 37 24.13 25.52 -20.41
C ASN A 37 24.06 26.97 -19.92
N LEU A 38 23.83 27.20 -18.61
CA LEU A 38 23.70 28.55 -18.06
C LEU A 38 24.67 28.84 -16.91
N TYR A 39 24.86 27.89 -15.99
CA TYR A 39 25.66 28.16 -14.77
C TYR A 39 27.17 28.02 -15.02
N LYS A 40 27.60 26.98 -15.74
CA LYS A 40 29.01 26.76 -16.12
C LYS A 40 29.35 27.21 -17.54
N SER A 41 28.47 27.97 -18.20
CA SER A 41 28.72 28.38 -19.58
C SER A 41 29.96 29.28 -19.66
N LYS A 42 30.87 28.99 -20.60
CA LYS A 42 32.12 29.75 -20.79
C LYS A 42 31.90 31.14 -21.44
N GLY A 43 30.68 31.44 -21.92
CA GLY A 43 30.33 32.67 -22.63
C GLY A 43 29.19 33.44 -21.97
N SER A 44 28.81 34.58 -22.56
CA SER A 44 27.67 35.37 -22.07
C SER A 44 26.34 34.70 -22.42
N VAL A 45 25.56 34.31 -21.42
CA VAL A 45 24.22 33.73 -21.60
C VAL A 45 23.20 34.82 -21.96
N PRO A 46 22.46 34.71 -23.08
CA PRO A 46 21.46 35.70 -23.47
C PRO A 46 20.37 35.91 -22.41
N ASN A 47 19.97 37.16 -22.16
CA ASN A 47 18.90 37.48 -21.20
C ASN A 47 17.58 36.79 -21.52
N LYS A 48 17.28 36.58 -22.82
CA LYS A 48 16.10 35.82 -23.25
C LYS A 48 16.15 34.36 -22.76
N ALA A 49 17.30 33.70 -22.83
CA ALA A 49 17.47 32.33 -22.35
C ALA A 49 17.30 32.22 -20.83
N LYS A 50 17.90 33.14 -20.07
CA LYS A 50 17.69 33.24 -18.61
C LYS A 50 16.21 33.39 -18.26
N ARG A 51 15.48 34.21 -19.03
CA ARG A 51 14.04 34.41 -18.83
C ARG A 51 13.22 33.15 -19.13
N GLU A 52 13.50 32.44 -20.21
CA GLU A 52 12.78 31.20 -20.51
C GLU A 52 13.06 30.12 -19.45
N VAL A 53 14.30 30.00 -18.99
CA VAL A 53 14.68 29.09 -17.89
C VAL A 53 13.97 29.43 -16.58
N ALA A 54 13.79 30.71 -16.27
CA ALA A 54 13.02 31.15 -15.11
C ALA A 54 11.52 30.78 -15.25
N LYS A 55 10.94 30.94 -16.44
CA LYS A 55 9.55 30.50 -16.70
C LYS A 55 9.39 28.99 -16.56
N SER A 56 10.35 28.21 -17.07
CA SER A 56 10.35 26.76 -16.92
C SER A 56 10.38 26.34 -15.45
N MET A 57 11.17 27.01 -14.61
CA MET A 57 11.18 26.79 -13.16
C MET A 57 9.79 27.06 -12.53
N ALA A 58 9.17 28.19 -12.88
CA ALA A 58 7.83 28.53 -12.37
C ALA A 58 6.76 27.49 -12.80
N LEU A 59 6.85 26.99 -14.03
CA LEU A 59 5.94 25.94 -14.52
C LEU A 59 6.19 24.61 -13.81
N MET A 60 7.44 24.26 -13.53
CA MET A 60 7.80 23.06 -12.78
C MET A 60 7.27 23.10 -11.35
N GLU A 61 7.39 24.23 -10.66
CA GLU A 61 6.80 24.44 -9.33
C GLU A 61 5.29 24.22 -9.36
N THR A 62 4.61 24.83 -10.33
CA THR A 62 3.16 24.64 -10.53
C THR A 62 2.81 23.16 -10.78
N THR A 63 3.64 22.45 -11.54
CA THR A 63 3.41 21.04 -11.86
C THR A 63 3.63 20.14 -10.65
N ASP A 64 4.69 20.37 -9.87
CA ASP A 64 4.97 19.64 -8.64
C ASP A 64 3.83 19.85 -7.61
N ASP A 65 3.27 21.06 -7.52
CA ASP A 65 2.09 21.33 -6.67
C ASP A 65 0.85 20.54 -7.12
N LEU A 66 0.58 20.46 -8.43
CA LEU A 66 -0.54 19.68 -8.97
C LEU A 66 -0.37 18.19 -8.71
N PHE A 67 0.86 17.67 -8.84
CA PHE A 67 1.15 16.28 -8.47
C PHE A 67 0.94 16.03 -6.98
N ASN A 68 1.42 16.93 -6.11
CA ASN A 68 1.20 16.81 -4.66
C ASN A 68 -0.29 16.84 -4.30
N GLN A 69 -1.08 17.73 -4.91
CA GLN A 69 -2.52 17.78 -4.69
C GLN A 69 -3.21 16.49 -5.17
N THR A 70 -2.83 15.98 -6.34
CA THR A 70 -3.35 14.74 -6.88
C THR A 70 -3.05 13.56 -5.96
N LEU A 71 -1.81 13.45 -5.48
CA LEU A 71 -1.41 12.42 -4.52
C LEU A 71 -2.20 12.53 -3.21
N LYS A 72 -2.42 13.75 -2.68
CA LYS A 72 -3.25 13.96 -1.49
C LYS A 72 -4.68 13.46 -1.70
N ILE A 73 -5.30 13.78 -2.83
CA ILE A 73 -6.65 13.31 -3.17
C ILE A 73 -6.69 11.79 -3.22
N LEU A 74 -5.72 11.15 -3.89
CA LEU A 74 -5.62 9.69 -3.97
C LEU A 74 -5.39 9.05 -2.59
N HIS A 75 -4.55 9.65 -1.75
CA HIS A 75 -4.33 9.15 -0.38
C HIS A 75 -5.58 9.27 0.47
N GLN A 76 -6.26 10.42 0.44
CA GLN A 76 -7.52 10.63 1.18
C GLN A 76 -8.63 9.69 0.71
N HIS A 77 -8.70 9.42 -0.60
CA HIS A 77 -9.67 8.47 -1.13
C HIS A 77 -9.45 7.04 -0.62
N ASN A 78 -8.19 6.62 -0.45
CA ASN A 78 -7.83 5.29 0.04
C ASN A 78 -7.70 5.20 1.57
N GLU A 79 -7.71 6.34 2.28
CA GLU A 79 -7.49 6.41 3.73
C GLU A 79 -8.41 5.49 4.53
N PRO A 80 -9.73 5.38 4.26
CA PRO A 80 -10.60 4.47 5.01
C PRO A 80 -10.20 2.99 4.86
N ILE A 81 -9.81 2.59 3.65
CA ILE A 81 -9.36 1.21 3.37
C ILE A 81 -8.05 0.92 4.12
N GLU A 82 -7.11 1.87 4.10
CA GLU A 82 -5.82 1.74 4.75
C GLU A 82 -5.96 1.70 6.28
N CYS A 83 -6.78 2.58 6.86
CA CYS A 83 -7.11 2.58 8.29
C CYS A 83 -7.80 1.27 8.70
N LEU A 84 -8.75 0.77 7.89
CA LEU A 84 -9.39 -0.51 8.15
C LEU A 84 -8.37 -1.67 8.11
N TYR A 85 -7.47 -1.70 7.13
CA TYR A 85 -6.40 -2.70 7.06
C TYR A 85 -5.52 -2.69 8.30
N GLU A 86 -5.11 -1.51 8.79
CA GLU A 86 -4.32 -1.41 10.02
C GLU A 86 -5.08 -1.91 11.24
N ASN A 87 -6.37 -1.57 11.35
CA ASN A 87 -7.24 -2.01 12.43
C ASN A 87 -7.47 -3.53 12.42
N LEU A 88 -7.66 -4.11 11.23
CA LEU A 88 -7.75 -5.55 11.04
C LEU A 88 -6.43 -6.24 11.42
N SER A 89 -5.30 -5.68 11.00
CA SER A 89 -3.97 -6.21 11.31
C SER A 89 -3.73 -6.26 12.81
N LYS A 90 -4.04 -5.17 13.53
CA LYS A 90 -3.94 -5.12 15.00
C LYS A 90 -4.86 -6.15 15.66
N PHE A 91 -6.14 -6.18 15.26
CA PHE A 91 -7.11 -7.10 15.84
C PHE A 91 -6.75 -8.58 15.57
N TYR A 92 -6.23 -8.88 14.38
CA TYR A 92 -5.73 -10.20 14.01
C TYR A 92 -4.54 -10.62 14.87
N ILE A 93 -3.58 -9.72 15.11
CA ILE A 93 -2.42 -10.01 15.97
C ILE A 93 -2.86 -10.31 17.41
N ASP A 94 -3.76 -9.48 17.94
CA ASP A 94 -4.23 -9.58 19.33
C ASP A 94 -5.06 -10.86 19.58
N ASN A 95 -5.68 -11.41 18.53
CA ASN A 95 -6.64 -12.50 18.68
C ASN A 95 -6.23 -13.82 18.05
N ILE A 96 -5.57 -13.83 16.89
CA ILE A 96 -5.38 -15.03 16.09
C ILE A 96 -3.94 -15.53 16.14
N SER A 97 -2.98 -14.70 15.75
CA SER A 97 -1.58 -15.10 15.59
C SER A 97 -0.65 -13.95 15.92
N SER A 98 0.44 -14.22 16.64
CA SER A 98 1.48 -13.21 16.93
C SER A 98 2.39 -12.90 15.72
N GLU A 99 2.18 -13.55 14.57
CA GLU A 99 2.91 -13.26 13.33
C GLU A 99 2.41 -11.96 12.69
N SER A 100 3.34 -11.12 12.23
CA SER A 100 3.05 -9.80 11.66
C SER A 100 3.50 -9.62 10.21
N ASN A 101 4.00 -10.67 9.56
CA ASN A 101 4.47 -10.59 8.18
C ASN A 101 3.30 -10.75 7.19
N PHE A 102 2.51 -9.68 7.07
CA PHE A 102 1.33 -9.66 6.20
C PHE A 102 1.66 -9.15 4.81
N ASP A 103 1.11 -9.79 3.78
CA ASP A 103 1.17 -9.28 2.41
C ASP A 103 0.11 -8.19 2.23
N ARG A 104 0.55 -6.95 2.41
CA ARG A 104 -0.30 -5.76 2.26
C ARG A 104 -1.06 -5.76 0.94
N LYS A 105 -0.45 -6.21 -0.17
CA LYS A 105 -1.07 -6.15 -1.49
C LYS A 105 -2.30 -7.06 -1.59
N THR A 106 -2.19 -8.31 -1.13
CA THR A 106 -3.32 -9.24 -1.09
C THR A 106 -4.47 -8.71 -0.24
N ASN A 107 -4.17 -8.14 0.93
CA ASN A 107 -5.20 -7.59 1.82
C ASN A 107 -5.93 -6.40 1.18
N LEU A 108 -5.18 -5.45 0.60
CA LEU A 108 -5.76 -4.23 0.01
C LEU A 108 -6.59 -4.50 -1.25
N ILE A 109 -6.20 -5.47 -2.10
CA ILE A 109 -6.99 -5.84 -3.29
C ILE A 109 -8.40 -6.28 -2.89
N ILE A 110 -8.52 -7.12 -1.87
CA ILE A 110 -9.83 -7.59 -1.40
C ILE A 110 -10.63 -6.43 -0.79
N LEU A 111 -10.02 -5.58 0.05
CA LEU A 111 -10.73 -4.44 0.63
C LEU A 111 -11.22 -3.45 -0.43
N ALA A 112 -10.41 -3.21 -1.48
CA ALA A 112 -10.77 -2.33 -2.58
C ALA A 112 -11.95 -2.88 -3.39
N ASP A 113 -11.96 -4.17 -3.72
CA ASP A 113 -13.05 -4.80 -4.49
C ASP A 113 -14.38 -4.85 -3.72
N PHE A 114 -14.33 -4.77 -2.39
CA PHE A 114 -15.50 -4.70 -1.52
C PHE A 114 -15.67 -3.32 -0.88
N SER A 115 -15.10 -2.26 -1.46
CA SER A 115 -15.15 -0.90 -0.91
C SER A 115 -16.57 -0.38 -0.71
N ASP A 116 -17.50 -0.78 -1.60
CA ASP A 116 -18.91 -0.38 -1.53
C ASP A 116 -19.62 -0.89 -0.26
N LEU A 117 -19.05 -1.90 0.41
CA LEU A 117 -19.57 -2.45 1.66
C LEU A 117 -18.96 -1.78 2.91
N ILE A 118 -17.97 -0.91 2.72
CA ILE A 118 -17.26 -0.21 3.80
C ILE A 118 -17.92 1.15 4.00
N GLU A 119 -18.79 1.26 5.01
CA GLU A 119 -19.47 2.53 5.35
C GLU A 119 -18.47 3.54 5.98
N SER A 120 -17.71 3.08 6.98
CA SER A 120 -16.52 3.75 7.52
C SER A 120 -15.56 2.71 8.08
N ASP A 121 -14.30 3.07 8.26
CA ASP A 121 -13.29 2.17 8.83
C ASP A 121 -13.63 1.79 10.29
N THR A 122 -14.13 2.75 11.07
CA THR A 122 -14.47 2.58 12.49
C THR A 122 -15.71 1.72 12.71
N ASP A 123 -16.78 1.96 11.97
CA ASP A 123 -18.01 1.18 12.09
C ASP A 123 -17.81 -0.25 11.57
N THR A 124 -17.10 -0.40 10.44
CA THR A 124 -16.82 -1.72 9.86
C THR A 124 -15.99 -2.58 10.82
N ILE A 125 -14.94 -2.03 11.44
CA ILE A 125 -14.14 -2.80 12.40
C ILE A 125 -14.94 -3.16 13.66
N GLU A 126 -15.83 -2.29 14.14
CA GLU A 126 -16.70 -2.60 15.28
C GLU A 126 -17.64 -3.75 14.96
N LYS A 127 -18.32 -3.71 13.80
CA LYS A 127 -19.17 -4.81 13.32
C LYS A 127 -18.40 -6.13 13.20
N ILE A 128 -17.14 -6.09 12.74
CA ILE A 128 -16.26 -7.27 12.68
C ILE A 128 -15.93 -7.77 14.09
N LYS A 129 -15.52 -6.89 15.01
CA LYS A 129 -15.22 -7.28 16.39
C LYS A 129 -16.44 -7.91 17.07
N ASP A 130 -17.63 -7.37 16.86
CA ASP A 130 -18.89 -7.91 17.40
C ASP A 130 -19.21 -9.30 16.86
N LEU A 131 -18.97 -9.55 15.56
CA LEU A 131 -19.10 -10.88 14.99
C LEU A 131 -18.18 -11.90 15.70
N PHE A 132 -16.93 -11.52 15.96
CA PHE A 132 -15.96 -12.41 16.60
C PHE A 132 -16.24 -12.64 18.09
N ASN A 133 -16.83 -11.65 18.76
CA ASN A 133 -17.28 -11.77 20.14
C ASN A 133 -18.54 -12.64 20.26
N THR A 134 -19.48 -12.53 19.32
CA THR A 134 -20.73 -13.31 19.32
C THR A 134 -20.52 -14.75 18.84
N LYS A 135 -19.69 -14.94 17.81
CA LYS A 135 -19.41 -16.24 17.19
C LYS A 135 -17.97 -16.68 17.46
N THR A 136 -17.67 -16.95 18.73
CA THR A 136 -16.33 -17.33 19.21
C THR A 136 -15.73 -18.55 18.49
N TYR A 137 -16.57 -19.43 17.92
CA TYR A 137 -16.10 -20.57 17.13
C TYR A 137 -15.29 -20.17 15.87
N ILE A 138 -15.57 -19.00 15.27
CA ILE A 138 -14.86 -18.50 14.08
C ILE A 138 -13.37 -18.33 14.38
N LYS A 139 -13.05 -17.81 15.57
CA LYS A 139 -11.67 -17.66 16.04
C LYS A 139 -10.93 -19.00 16.00
N ASN A 140 -11.52 -20.04 16.58
CA ASN A 140 -10.94 -21.38 16.62
C ASN A 140 -10.76 -21.97 15.21
N LYS A 141 -11.73 -21.75 14.31
CA LYS A 141 -11.69 -22.20 12.91
C LYS A 141 -10.59 -21.54 12.10
N ILE A 142 -10.33 -20.26 12.34
CA ILE A 142 -9.22 -19.55 11.70
C ILE A 142 -7.90 -20.08 12.25
N THR A 143 -7.73 -20.09 13.58
CA THR A 143 -6.49 -20.54 14.24
C THR A 143 -6.08 -21.95 13.83
N SER A 144 -7.04 -22.87 13.64
CA SER A 144 -6.72 -24.24 13.20
C SER A 144 -6.21 -24.34 11.76
N ARG A 145 -6.39 -23.29 10.93
CA ARG A 145 -6.07 -23.27 9.49
C ARG A 145 -4.91 -22.34 9.13
N VAL A 146 -4.45 -21.49 10.06
CA VAL A 146 -3.32 -20.55 9.84
C VAL A 146 -2.09 -21.26 9.28
N LYS A 147 -1.77 -22.47 9.77
CA LYS A 147 -0.56 -23.19 9.33
C LYS A 147 -0.68 -23.81 7.94
N ASP A 148 -1.90 -24.10 7.50
CA ASP A 148 -2.16 -24.89 6.30
C ASP A 148 -2.49 -24.02 5.07
N TYR A 149 -3.00 -22.80 5.30
CA TYR A 149 -3.51 -21.94 4.23
C TYR A 149 -3.01 -20.51 4.36
N TYR A 150 -2.44 -19.99 3.28
CA TYR A 150 -1.85 -18.65 3.24
C TYR A 150 -2.88 -17.55 3.51
N LEU A 151 -4.09 -17.63 2.92
CA LEU A 151 -5.13 -16.61 3.14
C LEU A 151 -5.53 -16.51 4.62
N PHE A 152 -5.51 -17.62 5.36
CA PHE A 152 -5.83 -17.65 6.79
C PHE A 152 -4.73 -17.04 7.66
N GLN A 153 -3.52 -16.82 7.12
CA GLN A 153 -2.44 -16.10 7.78
C GLN A 153 -2.61 -14.58 7.69
N GLN A 154 -3.46 -14.12 6.77
CA GLN A 154 -3.63 -12.70 6.46
C GLN A 154 -4.81 -12.10 7.26
N PRO A 155 -4.68 -10.86 7.78
CA PRO A 155 -5.74 -10.19 8.53
C PRO A 155 -7.06 -10.06 7.79
N ILE A 156 -7.02 -10.01 6.45
CA ILE A 156 -8.20 -9.93 5.59
C ILE A 156 -9.21 -11.07 5.83
N ILE A 157 -8.77 -12.20 6.38
CA ILE A 157 -9.66 -13.30 6.74
C ILE A 157 -10.81 -12.84 7.64
N LEU A 158 -10.55 -11.92 8.57
CA LEU A 158 -11.53 -11.38 9.50
C LEU A 158 -12.65 -10.63 8.76
N PHE A 159 -12.26 -9.81 7.78
CA PHE A 159 -13.18 -9.08 6.92
C PHE A 159 -14.00 -10.04 6.03
N ILE A 160 -13.37 -11.06 5.46
CA ILE A 160 -14.06 -12.04 4.59
C ILE A 160 -15.13 -12.80 5.38
N TYR A 161 -14.83 -13.27 6.60
CA TYR A 161 -15.85 -13.90 7.46
C TYR A 161 -17.02 -12.96 7.74
N TRP A 162 -16.74 -11.67 7.95
CA TRP A 162 -17.79 -10.69 8.15
C TRP A 162 -18.66 -10.48 6.91
N VAL A 163 -18.06 -10.24 5.74
CA VAL A 163 -18.80 -10.07 4.47
C VAL A 163 -19.68 -11.28 4.16
N VAL A 164 -19.18 -12.50 4.35
CA VAL A 164 -19.98 -13.71 4.11
C VAL A 164 -21.11 -13.85 5.15
N SER A 165 -20.88 -13.42 6.39
CA SER A 165 -21.87 -13.50 7.47
C SER A 165 -23.06 -12.54 7.29
N THR A 166 -22.85 -11.37 6.70
CA THR A 166 -23.85 -10.30 6.52
C THR A 166 -24.77 -10.51 5.30
N ASN A 167 -24.82 -11.74 4.78
CA ASN A 167 -25.69 -12.18 3.68
C ASN A 167 -25.24 -11.75 2.26
N HIS A 168 -24.00 -11.30 2.10
CA HIS A 168 -23.39 -11.00 0.79
C HIS A 168 -22.76 -12.22 0.11
N ALA A 169 -23.02 -13.45 0.57
CA ALA A 169 -22.52 -14.71 0.02
C ALA A 169 -22.47 -14.74 -1.53
N ARG A 170 -23.56 -14.33 -2.21
CA ARG A 170 -23.63 -14.30 -3.67
C ARG A 170 -22.78 -13.19 -4.32
N ILE A 171 -22.68 -12.03 -3.68
CA ILE A 171 -21.85 -10.91 -4.12
C ILE A 171 -20.38 -11.27 -3.94
N THR A 172 -20.02 -11.90 -2.82
CA THR A 172 -18.66 -12.38 -2.56
C THR A 172 -18.20 -13.37 -3.62
N ILE A 173 -19.06 -14.29 -4.06
CA ILE A 173 -18.72 -15.26 -5.13
C ILE A 173 -18.53 -14.55 -6.47
N ASN A 174 -19.45 -13.66 -6.83
CA ASN A 174 -19.44 -13.00 -8.15
C ASN A 174 -18.30 -12.00 -8.30
N ASN A 175 -17.93 -11.33 -7.21
CA ASN A 175 -16.94 -10.24 -7.22
C ASN A 175 -15.62 -10.66 -6.55
N TRP A 176 -15.33 -11.96 -6.47
CA TRP A 176 -14.10 -12.41 -5.81
C TRP A 176 -12.85 -12.06 -6.66
N PRO A 177 -11.91 -11.22 -6.16
CA PRO A 177 -10.74 -10.78 -6.95
C PRO A 177 -9.71 -11.88 -7.21
N LEU A 178 -9.65 -12.91 -6.35
CA LEU A 178 -8.49 -13.79 -6.25
C LEU A 178 -8.86 -15.27 -6.45
N PRO A 179 -9.07 -15.74 -7.69
CA PRO A 179 -9.50 -17.11 -7.99
C PRO A 179 -8.63 -18.21 -7.34
N ALA A 180 -7.35 -17.92 -7.10
CA ALA A 180 -6.43 -18.85 -6.43
C ALA A 180 -6.89 -19.28 -5.03
N TYR A 181 -7.67 -18.47 -4.32
CA TYR A 181 -8.13 -18.73 -2.96
C TYR A 181 -9.57 -19.25 -2.85
N GLN A 182 -10.14 -19.77 -3.95
CA GLN A 182 -11.52 -20.23 -3.96
C GLN A 182 -11.78 -21.41 -3.01
N ARG A 183 -10.76 -22.24 -2.74
CA ARG A 183 -10.85 -23.34 -1.77
C ARG A 183 -10.99 -22.81 -0.35
N GLU A 184 -10.18 -21.83 0.02
CA GLU A 184 -10.20 -21.15 1.30
C GLU A 184 -11.54 -20.45 1.51
N LEU A 185 -12.03 -19.77 0.48
CA LEU A 185 -13.36 -19.16 0.50
C LEU A 185 -14.45 -20.20 0.75
N ASN A 186 -14.38 -21.36 0.11
CA ASN A 186 -15.30 -22.48 0.36
C ASN A 186 -15.32 -22.96 1.82
N TYR A 187 -14.16 -22.98 2.50
CA TYR A 187 -14.13 -23.30 3.93
C TYR A 187 -14.87 -22.27 4.79
N ILE A 188 -14.72 -20.98 4.47
CA ILE A 188 -15.40 -19.88 5.19
C ILE A 188 -16.92 -20.01 5.04
N PHE A 189 -17.39 -20.28 3.83
CA PHE A 189 -18.81 -20.47 3.55
C PHE A 189 -19.39 -21.69 4.28
N THR A 190 -18.62 -22.78 4.33
CA THR A 190 -18.99 -24.00 5.06
C THR A 190 -19.05 -23.75 6.57
N ASP A 191 -18.08 -23.02 7.13
CA ASP A 191 -18.06 -22.68 8.56
C ASP A 191 -19.22 -21.78 9.00
N LEU A 192 -19.86 -21.06 8.06
CA LEU A 192 -20.99 -20.15 8.30
C LEU A 192 -22.35 -20.76 7.92
N ASP A 193 -22.39 -22.05 7.54
CA ASP A 193 -23.59 -22.75 7.07
C ASP A 193 -24.28 -22.04 5.88
N LYS A 194 -23.51 -21.35 5.02
CA LYS A 194 -24.01 -20.60 3.85
C LYS A 194 -24.01 -21.41 2.54
N GLY A 195 -23.74 -22.71 2.60
CA GLY A 195 -23.63 -23.60 1.43
C GLY A 195 -22.22 -23.62 0.82
N SER A 196 -21.95 -24.52 -0.13
CA SER A 196 -20.68 -24.57 -0.87
C SER A 196 -20.78 -23.78 -2.17
N ILE A 197 -19.69 -23.11 -2.56
CA ILE A 197 -19.51 -22.48 -3.87
C ILE A 197 -19.24 -23.62 -4.86
N LEU A 198 -20.31 -24.26 -5.33
CA LEU A 198 -20.32 -25.19 -6.47
C LEU A 198 -20.80 -24.45 -7.71
#